data_AF-A0A7C4XFR2-F1
#
_entry.id   AF-A0A7C4XFR2-F1
#
_cell.length_a   1.000
_cell.length_b   1.000
_cell.length_c   1.000
_cell.angle_alpha   90.00
_cell.angle_beta   90.00
_cell.angle_gamma   90.00
#
_symmetry.space_group_name_H-M   'P 1'
#
loop_
_entity.id
_entity.type
_entity.pdbx_description
1 polymer ?
#
loop_
_entity_poly.entity_id
_entity_poly.type
_entity_poly.pdbx_seq_one_letter_code
_entity_poly.pdbx_strand_id
1 'polypeptide(L)'
;MNFKYYLNCSSYPKKIIYCVDIHGSEHNFRKLLLESTRLGVGIMILGGDININLKNVGTLNHYKLVLVPGECDDIYITKYAKELSILSDGIIVDIDNIKIGCIGGLDVHQSIRRLYKYINDIGGPDLLVTHFPPKGCLDSVLNNLHSGLREVRDLILRYSIKYVFTGHYHDNIGVCVLGNSIVINPGPLSLGHYLLVEYIPNKPLTYVFMKLP
;
A
#
# COMPACT_ATOMS: atom_id res chain seq x y z
N MET A 1 -19.68 9.89 -36.84
CA MET A 1 -19.56 9.64 -35.39
C MET A 1 -18.77 8.35 -35.19
N ASN A 2 -17.47 8.47 -34.92
CA ASN A 2 -16.61 7.32 -34.67
C ASN A 2 -16.65 6.95 -33.18
N PHE A 3 -17.35 5.88 -32.85
CA PHE A 3 -17.25 5.23 -31.55
C PHE A 3 -15.87 4.59 -31.42
N LYS A 4 -14.91 5.30 -30.81
CA LYS A 4 -13.71 4.67 -30.26
C LYS A 4 -14.14 3.86 -29.04
N TYR A 5 -14.33 2.56 -29.22
CA TYR A 5 -14.31 1.60 -28.12
C TYR A 5 -12.94 1.71 -27.45
N TYR A 6 -12.88 2.33 -26.27
CA TYR A 6 -11.72 2.23 -25.37
C TYR A 6 -11.73 0.85 -24.71
N LEU A 7 -11.51 -0.20 -25.49
CA LEU A 7 -11.15 -1.53 -24.98
C LEU A 7 -9.65 -1.52 -24.69
N ASN A 8 -9.26 -0.92 -23.55
CA ASN A 8 -7.89 -1.02 -23.04
C ASN A 8 -7.87 -1.26 -21.52
N CYS A 9 -8.84 -2.01 -20.99
CA CYS A 9 -8.58 -2.80 -19.80
C CYS A 9 -7.69 -3.97 -20.23
N SER A 10 -6.38 -3.80 -20.10
CA SER A 10 -5.43 -4.89 -20.26
C SER A 10 -5.86 -6.04 -19.34
N SER A 11 -6.40 -7.12 -19.91
CA SER A 11 -6.84 -8.33 -19.20
C SER A 11 -5.67 -9.16 -18.65
N TYR A 12 -4.45 -8.64 -18.77
CA TYR A 12 -3.24 -9.28 -18.25
C TYR A 12 -3.10 -9.03 -16.74
N PRO A 13 -2.74 -10.07 -15.98
CA PRO A 13 -2.53 -9.94 -14.54
C PRO A 13 -1.45 -8.91 -14.24
N LYS A 14 -1.74 -8.02 -13.30
CA LYS A 14 -0.80 -7.03 -12.78
C LYS A 14 -0.17 -7.59 -11.53
N LYS A 15 1.15 -7.77 -11.57
CA LYS A 15 1.93 -8.17 -10.40
C LYS A 15 2.35 -6.95 -9.61
N ILE A 16 1.95 -6.94 -8.34
CA ILE A 16 2.18 -5.86 -7.38
C ILE A 16 2.99 -6.43 -6.22
N ILE A 17 4.01 -5.70 -5.78
CA ILE A 17 4.60 -5.93 -4.46
C ILE A 17 4.12 -4.86 -3.50
N TYR A 18 3.72 -5.27 -2.30
CA TYR A 18 3.53 -4.38 -1.17
C TYR A 18 4.55 -4.72 -0.08
N CYS A 19 5.30 -3.70 0.36
CA CYS A 19 6.20 -3.81 1.51
C CYS A 19 6.03 -2.58 2.41
N VAL A 20 6.30 -2.77 3.69
CA VAL A 20 6.10 -1.77 4.76
C VAL A 20 7.17 -2.00 5.83
N ASP A 21 7.39 -1.01 6.71
CA ASP A 21 8.29 -1.12 7.85
C ASP A 21 9.70 -1.58 7.43
N ILE A 22 10.24 -0.83 6.45
CA ILE A 22 11.59 -1.05 5.90
C ILE A 22 12.64 -0.69 6.96
N HIS A 23 12.36 0.32 7.79
CA HIS A 23 13.20 0.76 8.92
C HIS A 23 14.67 0.93 8.54
N GLY A 24 14.92 1.51 7.35
CA GLY A 24 16.28 1.76 6.88
C GLY A 24 17.05 0.52 6.40
N SER A 25 16.39 -0.65 6.30
CA SER A 25 17.02 -1.90 5.84
C SER A 25 17.30 -1.89 4.33
N GLU A 26 18.34 -1.15 3.92
CA GLU A 26 18.78 -1.07 2.52
C GLU A 26 19.13 -2.44 1.94
N HIS A 27 19.70 -3.33 2.75
CA HIS A 27 20.04 -4.69 2.34
C HIS A 27 18.81 -5.48 1.90
N ASN A 28 17.76 -5.49 2.72
CA ASN A 28 16.52 -6.19 2.38
C ASN A 28 15.79 -5.51 1.24
N PHE A 29 15.82 -4.19 1.16
CA PHE A 29 15.25 -3.46 0.03
C PHE A 29 15.95 -3.82 -1.29
N ARG A 30 17.28 -3.91 -1.31
CA ARG A 30 18.04 -4.36 -2.50
C ARG A 30 17.70 -5.80 -2.89
N LYS A 31 17.61 -6.72 -1.93
CA LYS A 31 17.14 -8.09 -2.18
C LYS A 31 15.72 -8.12 -2.76
N LEU A 32 14.81 -7.31 -2.20
CA LEU A 32 13.45 -7.18 -2.70
C LEU A 32 13.43 -6.74 -4.16
N LEU A 33 14.26 -5.76 -4.56
CA LEU A 33 14.32 -5.29 -5.95
C LEU A 33 14.82 -6.37 -6.93
N LEU A 34 15.78 -7.19 -6.52
CA LEU A 34 16.25 -8.32 -7.32
C LEU A 34 15.14 -9.36 -7.50
N GLU A 35 14.47 -9.73 -6.40
CA GLU A 35 13.33 -10.67 -6.43
C GLU A 35 12.16 -10.11 -7.25
N SER A 36 11.87 -8.82 -7.12
CA SER A 36 10.83 -8.11 -7.87
C SER A 36 11.07 -8.21 -9.38
N THR A 37 12.33 -8.04 -9.80
CA THR A 37 12.75 -8.18 -11.20
C THR A 37 12.56 -9.62 -11.68
N ARG A 38 13.00 -10.60 -10.88
CA ARG A 38 12.86 -12.04 -11.18
C ARG A 38 11.40 -12.47 -11.32
N LEU A 39 10.51 -11.92 -10.50
CA LEU A 39 9.09 -12.23 -10.49
C LEU A 39 8.30 -11.50 -11.60
N GLY A 40 8.92 -10.55 -12.30
CA GLY A 40 8.29 -9.74 -13.34
C GLY A 40 7.27 -8.75 -12.76
N VAL A 41 7.57 -8.15 -11.60
CA VAL A 41 6.71 -7.19 -10.92
C VAL A 41 6.76 -5.84 -11.63
N GLY A 42 5.59 -5.23 -11.88
CA GLY A 42 5.49 -3.94 -12.58
C GLY A 42 5.07 -2.78 -11.67
N ILE A 43 4.50 -3.07 -10.50
CA ILE A 43 3.99 -2.09 -9.55
C ILE A 43 4.56 -2.40 -8.17
N MET A 44 5.08 -1.39 -7.48
CA MET A 44 5.58 -1.54 -6.11
C MET A 44 5.00 -0.44 -5.21
N ILE A 45 4.36 -0.87 -4.12
CA ILE A 45 3.71 -0.03 -3.14
C ILE A 45 4.55 -0.08 -1.85
N LEU A 46 5.02 1.09 -1.42
CA LEU A 46 5.80 1.29 -0.21
C LEU A 46 4.88 1.87 0.88
N GLY A 47 4.62 1.09 1.93
CA GLY A 47 3.57 1.30 2.92
C GLY A 47 3.94 2.12 4.16
N GLY A 48 5.10 2.76 4.18
CA GLY A 48 5.56 3.61 5.28
C GLY A 48 6.74 3.02 6.05
N ASP A 49 7.30 3.84 6.92
CA ASP A 49 8.52 3.57 7.72
C ASP A 49 9.67 3.09 6.82
N ILE A 50 10.00 3.96 5.86
CA ILE A 50 10.91 3.69 4.76
C ILE A 50 12.36 3.85 5.23
N ASN A 51 12.69 5.04 5.75
CA ASN A 51 14.01 5.45 6.25
C ASN A 51 15.23 5.03 5.38
N ILE A 52 15.04 4.85 4.06
CA ILE A 52 16.10 4.57 3.07
C ILE A 52 16.19 5.69 2.03
N ASN A 53 17.37 5.88 1.45
CA ASN A 53 17.55 6.84 0.37
C ASN A 53 17.14 6.25 -0.99
N LEU A 54 15.94 6.60 -1.46
CA LEU A 54 15.39 6.12 -2.73
C LEU A 54 16.12 6.65 -3.97
N LYS A 55 16.85 7.78 -3.88
CA LYS A 55 17.51 8.39 -5.06
C LYS A 55 18.63 7.53 -5.64
N ASN A 56 19.28 6.74 -4.80
CA ASN A 56 20.43 5.93 -5.20
C ASN A 56 20.05 4.56 -5.75
N VAL A 57 18.75 4.32 -5.97
CA VAL A 57 18.22 3.03 -6.39
C VAL A 57 17.78 3.12 -7.85
N GLY A 58 18.75 3.07 -8.77
CA GLY A 58 18.49 3.21 -10.22
C GLY A 58 17.51 2.18 -10.81
N THR A 59 17.31 1.05 -10.15
CA THR A 59 16.34 0.01 -10.54
C THR A 59 14.89 0.41 -10.29
N LEU A 60 14.62 1.49 -9.55
CA LEU A 60 13.25 1.95 -9.25
C LEU A 60 12.48 2.41 -10.48
N ASN A 61 13.17 2.89 -11.52
CA ASN A 61 12.55 3.39 -12.75
C ASN A 61 11.78 2.30 -13.54
N HIS A 62 12.00 1.03 -13.23
CA HIS A 62 11.27 -0.09 -13.84
C HIS A 62 9.88 -0.31 -13.25
N TYR A 63 9.59 0.30 -12.09
CA TYR A 63 8.35 0.10 -11.36
C TYR A 63 7.46 1.34 -11.44
N LYS A 64 6.15 1.12 -11.50
CA LYS A 64 5.18 2.14 -11.11
C LYS A 64 5.11 2.15 -9.59
N LEU A 65 5.50 3.26 -9.00
CA LEU A 65 5.70 3.38 -7.56
C LEU A 65 4.58 4.17 -6.90
N VAL A 66 4.14 3.67 -5.74
CA VAL A 66 3.28 4.38 -4.79
C VAL A 66 4.02 4.39 -3.46
N LEU A 67 4.19 5.57 -2.87
CA LEU A 67 4.77 5.69 -1.53
C LEU A 67 3.77 6.37 -0.59
N VAL A 68 3.45 5.67 0.48
CA VAL A 68 2.71 6.15 1.64
C VAL A 68 3.72 6.32 2.77
N PRO A 69 3.85 7.50 3.40
CA PRO A 69 4.79 7.66 4.52
C PRO A 69 4.24 6.96 5.78
N GLY A 70 5.13 6.49 6.66
CA GLY A 70 4.81 6.03 8.01
C GLY A 70 5.06 7.11 9.06
N GLU A 71 4.78 6.85 10.34
CA GLU A 71 5.01 7.84 11.39
C GLU A 71 6.49 8.09 11.69
N CYS A 72 7.38 7.13 11.38
CA CYS A 72 8.81 7.26 11.62
C CYS A 72 9.57 7.86 10.43
N ASP A 73 8.88 8.15 9.33
CA ASP A 73 9.48 8.81 8.18
C ASP A 73 9.76 10.29 8.45
N ASP A 74 10.88 10.80 7.94
CA ASP A 74 11.26 12.20 8.13
C ASP A 74 10.89 13.08 6.92
N ILE A 75 11.23 14.37 7.04
CA ILE A 75 11.01 15.35 5.96
C ILE A 75 11.81 15.01 4.69
N TYR A 76 12.92 14.27 4.79
CA TYR A 76 13.71 13.88 3.63
C TYR A 76 12.99 12.81 2.81
N ILE A 77 12.40 11.80 3.46
CA ILE A 77 11.60 10.77 2.77
C ILE A 77 10.46 11.40 1.98
N THR A 78 9.67 12.27 2.61
CA THR A 78 8.55 12.93 1.92
C THR A 78 9.00 13.90 0.83
N LYS A 79 10.10 14.63 1.03
CA LYS A 79 10.67 15.52 0.00
C LYS A 79 11.13 14.71 -1.21
N TYR A 80 11.85 13.61 -1.01
CA TYR A 80 12.31 12.77 -2.11
C TYR A 80 11.15 12.08 -2.83
N ALA A 81 10.16 11.59 -2.08
CA ALA A 81 8.95 11.02 -2.67
C ALA A 81 8.19 12.03 -3.54
N LYS A 82 8.16 13.32 -3.16
CA LYS A 82 7.61 14.40 -4.00
C LYS A 82 8.44 14.66 -5.24
N GLU A 83 9.77 14.76 -5.11
CA GLU A 83 10.67 14.98 -6.25
C GLU A 83 10.57 13.86 -7.29
N LEU A 84 10.33 12.62 -6.83
CA LEU A 84 10.09 11.46 -7.69
C LEU A 84 8.62 11.33 -8.17
N SER A 85 7.72 12.21 -7.73
CA SER A 85 6.28 12.15 -8.02
C SER A 85 5.60 10.84 -7.58
N ILE A 86 6.06 10.23 -6.48
CA ILE A 86 5.54 8.97 -5.93
C ILE A 86 4.84 9.14 -4.57
N LEU A 87 4.95 10.31 -3.94
CA LEU A 87 4.28 10.58 -2.66
C LEU A 87 2.76 10.56 -2.85
N SER A 88 2.12 9.59 -2.21
CA SER A 88 0.70 9.29 -2.36
C SER A 88 0.02 9.36 -1.01
N ASP A 89 -0.05 10.54 -0.40
CA ASP A 89 -0.63 10.68 0.94
C ASP A 89 -1.97 11.43 0.91
N GLY A 90 -3.06 10.78 1.33
CA GLY A 90 -4.40 11.34 1.39
C GLY A 90 -5.03 11.58 0.01
N ILE A 91 -4.63 10.80 -1.00
CA ILE A 91 -5.12 10.88 -2.38
C ILE A 91 -5.48 9.49 -2.91
N ILE A 92 -6.15 9.43 -4.06
CA ILE A 92 -6.27 8.22 -4.86
C ILE A 92 -5.33 8.32 -6.05
N VAL A 93 -4.51 7.30 -6.26
CA VAL A 93 -3.67 7.15 -7.45
C VAL A 93 -4.30 6.11 -8.37
N ASP A 94 -4.35 6.38 -9.67
CA ASP A 94 -4.74 5.40 -10.69
C ASP A 94 -3.48 4.83 -11.35
N ILE A 95 -3.24 3.53 -11.16
CA ILE A 95 -2.15 2.81 -11.82
C ILE A 95 -2.74 1.65 -12.61
N ASP A 96 -2.69 1.75 -13.93
CA ASP A 96 -3.23 0.73 -14.84
C ASP A 96 -4.72 0.38 -14.60
N ASN A 97 -5.54 1.39 -14.28
CA ASN A 97 -6.96 1.27 -13.92
C ASN A 97 -7.17 0.58 -12.56
N ILE A 98 -6.20 0.68 -11.66
CA ILE A 98 -6.33 0.27 -10.26
C ILE A 98 -6.35 1.56 -9.44
N LYS A 99 -7.50 1.90 -8.86
CA LYS A 99 -7.62 3.05 -7.95
C LYS A 99 -7.11 2.67 -6.57
N ILE A 100 -5.97 3.22 -6.19
CA ILE A 100 -5.31 2.97 -4.91
C ILE A 100 -5.53 4.19 -4.01
N GLY A 101 -6.40 4.06 -3.02
CA GLY A 101 -6.56 5.06 -1.97
C GLY A 101 -5.42 4.95 -0.97
N CYS A 102 -4.86 6.07 -0.55
CA CYS A 102 -3.65 6.06 0.25
C CYS A 102 -3.74 6.97 1.49
N ILE A 103 -3.35 6.44 2.66
CA ILE A 103 -3.37 7.14 3.96
C ILE A 103 -2.01 6.97 4.64
N GLY A 104 -1.24 8.05 4.74
CA GLY A 104 0.05 8.09 5.44
C GLY A 104 -0.05 8.16 6.96
N GLY A 105 1.11 7.98 7.60
CA GLY A 105 1.29 7.96 9.05
C GLY A 105 1.69 9.32 9.67
N LEU A 106 2.17 10.28 8.88
CA LEU A 106 2.68 11.57 9.39
C LEU A 106 1.59 12.51 9.91
N ASP A 107 0.54 12.73 9.11
CA ASP A 107 -0.64 13.53 9.48
C ASP A 107 -1.88 12.74 9.07
N VAL A 108 -2.12 11.64 9.79
CA VAL A 108 -3.11 10.63 9.43
C VAL A 108 -4.53 11.20 9.34
N HIS A 109 -4.93 12.05 10.29
CA HIS A 109 -6.26 12.65 10.32
C HIS A 109 -6.50 13.57 9.12
N GLN A 110 -5.52 14.39 8.77
CA GLN A 110 -5.63 15.23 7.58
C GLN A 110 -5.62 14.39 6.30
N SER A 111 -4.83 13.33 6.26
CA SER A 111 -4.74 12.42 5.11
C SER A 111 -6.06 11.70 4.85
N ILE A 112 -6.68 11.18 5.91
CA ILE A 112 -8.04 10.62 5.87
C ILE A 112 -9.04 11.68 5.37
N ARG A 113 -8.98 12.91 5.89
CA ARG A 113 -9.87 14.00 5.47
C ARG A 113 -9.70 14.35 3.98
N ARG A 114 -8.47 14.40 3.47
CA ARG A 114 -8.19 14.63 2.03
C ARG A 114 -8.71 13.47 1.19
N LEU A 115 -8.51 12.23 1.65
CA LEU A 115 -8.98 11.04 0.94
C LEU A 115 -10.52 10.99 0.86
N TYR A 116 -11.23 11.34 1.94
CA TYR A 116 -12.70 11.47 1.91
C TYR A 116 -13.19 12.44 0.82
N LYS A 117 -12.51 13.59 0.65
CA LYS A 117 -12.86 14.53 -0.42
C LYS A 117 -12.66 13.90 -1.79
N TYR A 118 -11.49 13.30 -2.02
CA TYR A 118 -11.20 12.57 -3.25
C TYR A 118 -12.27 11.51 -3.56
N ILE A 119 -12.62 10.67 -2.59
CA ILE A 119 -13.63 9.61 -2.77
C ILE A 119 -14.98 10.20 -3.18
N ASN A 120 -15.40 11.31 -2.58
CA ASN A 120 -16.66 11.95 -2.91
C ASN A 120 -16.66 12.53 -4.34
N ASP A 121 -15.50 12.94 -4.85
CA ASP A 121 -15.36 13.55 -6.17
C ASP A 121 -15.24 12.50 -7.30
N ILE A 122 -14.49 11.41 -7.08
CA ILE A 122 -14.11 10.45 -8.15
C ILE A 122 -14.49 8.99 -7.88
N GLY A 123 -15.16 8.72 -6.75
CA GLY A 123 -15.56 7.39 -6.30
C GLY A 123 -14.52 6.70 -5.41
N GLY A 124 -14.94 5.62 -4.76
CA GLY A 124 -14.11 4.83 -3.84
C GLY A 124 -12.94 4.11 -4.54
N PRO A 125 -11.88 3.77 -3.80
CA PRO A 125 -10.75 3.02 -4.34
C PRO A 125 -11.05 1.52 -4.45
N ASP A 126 -10.33 0.83 -5.34
CA ASP A 126 -10.34 -0.63 -5.44
C ASP A 126 -9.51 -1.28 -4.31
N LEU A 127 -8.43 -0.60 -3.92
CA LEU A 127 -7.47 -0.99 -2.90
C LEU A 127 -7.19 0.21 -1.98
N LEU A 128 -7.19 -0.01 -0.67
CA LEU A 128 -6.69 0.97 0.29
C LEU A 128 -5.30 0.56 0.78
N VAL A 129 -4.38 1.52 0.82
CA VAL A 129 -3.08 1.38 1.48
C VAL A 129 -3.05 2.37 2.64
N THR A 130 -2.82 1.87 3.84
CA THR A 130 -2.80 2.71 5.04
C THR A 130 -1.70 2.25 5.97
N HIS A 131 -0.85 3.16 6.43
CA HIS A 131 0.24 2.77 7.32
C HIS A 131 -0.30 2.17 8.62
N PHE A 132 -1.20 2.89 9.29
CA PHE A 132 -1.86 2.42 10.51
C PHE A 132 -3.02 1.45 10.22
N PRO A 133 -3.14 0.35 10.97
CA PRO A 133 -4.22 -0.60 10.77
C PRO A 133 -5.58 -0.05 11.25
N PRO A 134 -6.69 -0.55 10.69
CA PRO A 134 -8.02 -0.22 11.18
C PRO A 134 -8.26 -0.81 12.58
N LYS A 135 -9.02 -0.08 13.40
CA LYS A 135 -9.39 -0.55 14.75
C LYS A 135 -10.04 -1.94 14.69
N GLY A 136 -9.53 -2.88 15.47
CA GLY A 136 -10.04 -4.25 15.63
C GLY A 136 -9.61 -5.23 14.53
N CYS A 137 -8.62 -4.89 13.71
CA CYS A 137 -8.03 -5.78 12.71
C CYS A 137 -6.52 -5.56 12.61
N LEU A 138 -5.74 -6.60 12.90
CA LEU A 138 -4.26 -6.57 12.84
C LEU A 138 -3.64 -5.43 13.67
N ASP A 139 -4.32 -5.02 14.73
CA ASP A 139 -4.02 -3.84 15.54
C ASP A 139 -3.86 -4.13 17.04
N SER A 140 -3.56 -5.38 17.38
CA SER A 140 -3.32 -5.82 18.75
C SER A 140 -1.93 -5.38 19.22
N VAL A 141 -1.85 -4.78 20.40
CA VAL A 141 -0.58 -4.43 21.07
C VAL A 141 -0.27 -5.38 22.22
N LEU A 142 -1.31 -5.73 22.96
CA LEU A 142 -1.33 -6.71 24.05
C LEU A 142 -2.69 -7.40 24.01
N ASN A 143 -2.82 -8.59 24.61
CA ASN A 143 -4.08 -9.33 24.63
C ASN A 143 -5.27 -8.42 24.99
N ASN A 144 -6.26 -8.34 24.08
CA ASN A 144 -7.47 -7.51 24.15
C ASN A 144 -7.28 -5.97 24.10
N LEU A 145 -6.05 -5.48 23.96
CA LEU A 145 -5.77 -4.06 23.71
C LEU A 145 -5.47 -3.82 22.24
N HIS A 146 -6.44 -3.17 21.59
CA HIS A 146 -6.37 -2.74 20.21
C HIS A 146 -5.99 -1.26 20.14
N SER A 147 -5.19 -0.84 19.18
CA SER A 147 -4.74 0.56 19.01
C SER A 147 -4.85 1.07 17.57
N GLY A 148 -5.46 0.29 16.68
CA GLY A 148 -5.73 0.72 15.32
C GLY A 148 -6.71 1.89 15.28
N LEU A 149 -6.81 2.53 14.11
CA LEU A 149 -7.56 3.77 13.96
C LEU A 149 -9.03 3.49 13.65
N ARG A 150 -9.93 4.09 14.44
CA ARG A 150 -11.38 3.99 14.22
C ARG A 150 -11.77 4.65 12.90
N GLU A 151 -11.17 5.77 12.55
CA GLU A 151 -11.46 6.50 11.32
C GLU A 151 -11.12 5.69 10.05
N VAL A 152 -10.02 4.92 10.10
CA VAL A 152 -9.65 3.99 9.02
C VAL A 152 -10.68 2.86 8.92
N ARG A 153 -11.08 2.27 10.06
CA ARG A 153 -12.15 1.25 10.11
C ARG A 153 -13.45 1.79 9.50
N ASP A 154 -13.87 2.98 9.90
CA ASP A 154 -15.12 3.60 9.45
C ASP A 154 -15.07 3.93 7.95
N LEU A 155 -13.93 4.39 7.44
CA LEU A 155 -13.72 4.64 6.01
C LEU A 155 -13.84 3.34 5.19
N ILE A 156 -13.20 2.27 5.63
CA ILE A 156 -13.25 0.95 4.98
C ILE A 156 -14.70 0.44 4.91
N LEU A 157 -15.42 0.46 6.04
CA LEU A 157 -16.79 -0.03 6.12
C LEU A 157 -17.75 0.85 5.31
N ARG A 158 -17.64 2.18 5.41
CA ARG A 158 -18.51 3.14 4.72
C ARG A 158 -18.46 2.97 3.20
N TYR A 159 -17.27 2.80 2.64
CA TYR A 159 -17.08 2.67 1.21
C TYR A 159 -16.93 1.22 0.73
N SER A 160 -17.08 0.24 1.63
CA SER A 160 -16.96 -1.19 1.33
C SER A 160 -15.70 -1.54 0.51
N ILE A 161 -14.55 -0.95 0.89
CA ILE A 161 -13.30 -1.13 0.16
C ILE A 161 -12.85 -2.57 0.29
N LYS A 162 -12.69 -3.29 -0.82
CA LYS A 162 -12.57 -4.76 -0.80
C LYS A 162 -11.24 -5.26 -0.24
N TYR A 163 -10.15 -4.55 -0.52
CA TYR A 163 -8.80 -4.93 -0.09
C TYR A 163 -8.11 -3.77 0.61
N VAL A 164 -7.42 -4.07 1.70
CA VAL A 164 -6.71 -3.08 2.51
C VAL A 164 -5.33 -3.63 2.85
N PHE A 165 -4.28 -2.89 2.53
CA PHE A 165 -2.90 -3.21 2.89
C PHE A 165 -2.43 -2.27 4.00
N THR A 166 -1.82 -2.84 5.04
CA THR A 166 -1.39 -2.09 6.23
C THR A 166 -0.06 -2.62 6.82
N GLY A 167 0.49 -1.91 7.81
CA GLY A 167 1.73 -2.25 8.50
C GLY A 167 1.72 -1.82 9.97
N HIS A 168 2.79 -1.16 10.41
CA HIS A 168 2.98 -0.56 11.74
C HIS A 168 3.16 -1.57 12.88
N TYR A 169 2.23 -2.54 13.05
CA TYR A 169 2.39 -3.58 14.07
C TYR A 169 3.12 -4.80 13.51
N HIS A 170 4.43 -4.86 13.78
CA HIS A 170 5.35 -5.86 13.25
C HIS A 170 4.95 -7.31 13.55
N ASP A 171 4.33 -7.57 14.71
CA ASP A 171 3.92 -8.91 15.15
C ASP A 171 2.54 -9.32 14.64
N ASN A 172 1.77 -8.39 14.07
CA ASN A 172 0.41 -8.64 13.58
C ASN A 172 0.38 -9.02 12.10
N ILE A 173 1.31 -9.89 11.69
CA ILE A 173 1.38 -10.42 10.33
C ILE A 173 0.16 -11.31 10.08
N GLY A 174 -0.58 -11.04 9.02
CA GLY A 174 -1.67 -11.92 8.61
C GLY A 174 -2.82 -11.20 7.91
N VAL A 175 -4.00 -11.81 8.04
CA VAL A 175 -5.22 -11.40 7.36
C VAL A 175 -6.34 -11.24 8.38
N CYS A 176 -7.10 -10.16 8.28
CA CYS A 176 -8.32 -9.92 9.05
C CYS A 176 -9.48 -9.59 8.11
N VAL A 177 -10.68 -10.06 8.47
CA VAL A 177 -11.91 -9.70 7.75
C VAL A 177 -12.62 -8.59 8.51
N LEU A 178 -12.89 -7.47 7.83
CA LEU A 178 -13.61 -6.32 8.35
C LEU A 178 -14.82 -6.04 7.48
N GLY A 179 -16.00 -6.53 7.87
CA GLY A 179 -17.18 -6.51 7.00
C GLY A 179 -16.94 -7.38 5.76
N ASN A 180 -16.99 -6.77 4.56
CA ASN A 180 -16.67 -7.44 3.29
C ASN A 180 -15.22 -7.21 2.83
N SER A 181 -14.40 -6.57 3.66
CA SER A 181 -13.03 -6.17 3.35
C SER A 181 -12.02 -7.19 3.87
N ILE A 182 -10.98 -7.43 3.09
CA ILE A 182 -9.81 -8.21 3.49
C ILE A 182 -8.68 -7.25 3.82
N VAL A 183 -8.29 -7.21 5.10
CA VAL A 183 -7.16 -6.41 5.60
C VAL A 183 -5.94 -7.32 5.70
N ILE A 184 -4.81 -6.89 5.15
CA ILE A 184 -3.58 -7.67 5.07
C ILE A 184 -2.42 -6.85 5.61
N ASN A 185 -1.68 -7.41 6.56
CA ASN A 185 -0.39 -6.89 7.00
C ASN A 185 0.68 -7.95 6.65
N PRO A 186 1.57 -7.69 5.67
CA PRO A 186 2.60 -8.66 5.30
C PRO A 186 3.66 -8.87 6.38
N GLY A 187 3.77 -7.95 7.34
CA GLY A 187 4.90 -7.83 8.23
C GLY A 187 6.03 -6.99 7.66
N PRO A 188 7.04 -6.70 8.49
CA PRO A 188 8.04 -5.70 8.16
C PRO A 188 9.09 -6.23 7.17
N LEU A 189 9.42 -5.39 6.18
CA LEU A 189 10.49 -5.68 5.22
C LEU A 189 11.87 -5.72 5.89
N SER A 190 12.05 -5.00 6.99
CA SER A 190 13.26 -5.11 7.82
C SER A 190 13.52 -6.54 8.33
N LEU A 191 12.47 -7.38 8.46
CA LEU A 191 12.57 -8.81 8.77
C LEU A 191 12.41 -9.72 7.53
N GLY A 192 12.40 -9.11 6.34
CA GLY A 192 12.35 -9.78 5.04
C GLY A 192 10.94 -10.10 4.55
N HIS A 193 9.89 -9.65 5.25
CA HIS A 193 8.51 -9.95 4.86
C HIS A 193 7.98 -8.97 3.81
N TYR A 194 7.17 -9.46 2.87
CA TYR A 194 6.46 -8.65 1.89
C TYR A 194 5.27 -9.41 1.31
N LEU A 195 4.37 -8.69 0.63
CA LEU A 195 3.23 -9.29 -0.09
C LEU A 195 3.50 -9.30 -1.58
N LEU A 196 3.31 -10.44 -2.23
CA LEU A 196 3.16 -10.53 -3.68
C LEU A 196 1.67 -10.62 -4.00
N VAL A 197 1.20 -9.80 -4.92
CA VAL A 197 -0.21 -9.70 -5.30
C VAL A 197 -0.35 -9.83 -6.80
N GLU A 198 -1.34 -10.58 -7.25
CA GLU A 198 -1.81 -10.50 -8.64
C GLU A 198 -3.21 -9.88 -8.69
N TYR A 199 -3.31 -8.79 -9.43
CA TYR A 199 -4.56 -8.09 -9.67
C TYR A 199 -5.03 -8.34 -11.09
N ILE A 200 -6.26 -8.81 -11.23
CA ILE A 200 -6.96 -8.93 -12.52
C ILE A 200 -8.29 -8.20 -12.37
N PRO A 201 -8.61 -7.25 -13.28
CA PRO A 201 -9.89 -6.55 -13.26
C PRO A 201 -11.07 -7.52 -13.14
N ASN A 202 -12.04 -7.19 -12.27
CA ASN A 202 -13.25 -7.97 -12.01
C ASN A 202 -13.05 -9.39 -11.45
N LYS A 203 -11.83 -9.77 -11.04
CA LYS A 203 -11.57 -11.04 -10.34
C LYS A 203 -11.20 -10.80 -8.87
N PRO A 204 -11.39 -11.80 -7.99
CA PRO A 204 -10.79 -11.76 -6.66
C PRO A 204 -9.27 -11.56 -6.75
N LEU A 205 -8.74 -10.71 -5.87
CA LEU A 205 -7.31 -10.45 -5.74
C LEU A 205 -6.65 -11.70 -5.15
N THR A 206 -5.56 -12.15 -5.77
CA THR A 206 -4.75 -13.23 -5.22
C THR A 206 -3.51 -12.63 -4.58
N TYR A 207 -3.10 -13.19 -3.45
CA TYR A 207 -1.95 -12.71 -2.70
C TYR A 207 -1.20 -13.87 -2.05
N VAL A 208 0.11 -13.68 -1.90
CA VAL A 208 1.01 -14.63 -1.26
C VAL A 208 1.92 -13.86 -0.30
N PHE A 209 1.98 -14.32 0.94
CA PHE A 209 2.96 -13.84 1.90
C PHE A 209 4.33 -14.39 1.50
N MET A 210 5.27 -13.47 1.29
CA MET A 210 6.61 -13.81 0.86
C MET A 210 7.60 -13.43 1.95
N LYS A 211 8.71 -14.16 1.98
CA LYS A 211 9.87 -13.85 2.81
C LYS A 211 11.12 -13.87 1.94
N LEU A 212 11.97 -12.86 2.08
CA LEU A 212 13.26 -12.81 1.40
C LEU A 212 14.14 -14.00 1.84
N PRO A 213 14.93 -14.56 0.92
CA PRO A 213 15.89 -15.62 1.24
C PRO A 213 17.07 -15.11 2.08
#